data_AF-A0A0P0S9Q7-F1
#
_entry.id   AF-A0A0P0S9Q7-F1
#
_cell.length_a   1.000
_cell.length_b   1.000
_cell.length_c   1.000
_cell.angle_alpha   90.00
_cell.angle_beta   90.00
_cell.angle_gamma   90.00
#
_symmetry.space_group_name_H-M   'P 1'
#
loop_
_entity.id
_entity.type
_entity.pdbx_description
1 polymer ?
#
loop_
_entity_poly.entity_id
_entity_poly.type
_entity_poly.pdbx_seq_one_letter_code
_entity_poly.pdbx_strand_id
1 'polypeptide(L)'
;MTVVYAIVLTMLTAAGGLTLWRLLRGPTTLDRIAALDVIVVLIVAAAGVYAAIYSDGSNIPLLAAVALIALVGSATAARLVERWERHR
;
A
#
# COMPACT_ATOMS: atom_id res chain seq x y z
N MET A 1 16.23 -1.86 -20.20
CA MET A 1 15.35 -1.40 -19.09
C MET A 1 14.10 -2.27 -18.92
N THR A 2 13.55 -2.85 -19.99
CA THR A 2 12.36 -3.73 -19.93
C THR A 2 12.48 -4.90 -18.96
N VAL A 3 13.64 -5.57 -18.89
CA VAL A 3 13.86 -6.70 -17.95
C VAL A 3 13.74 -6.25 -16.49
N VAL A 4 14.24 -5.06 -16.15
CA VAL A 4 14.15 -4.52 -14.78
C VAL A 4 12.68 -4.27 -14.43
N TYR A 5 11.92 -3.64 -15.33
CA TYR A 5 10.49 -3.40 -15.09
C TYR A 5 9.69 -4.69 -14.96
N ALA A 6 10.00 -5.71 -15.76
CA ALA A 6 9.38 -7.02 -15.64
C ALA A 6 9.63 -7.65 -14.27
N ILE A 7 10.88 -7.64 -13.78
CA ILE A 7 11.23 -8.16 -12.45
C ILE A 7 10.48 -7.41 -11.35
N VAL A 8 10.49 -6.07 -11.39
CA VAL A 8 9.84 -5.26 -10.37
C VAL A 8 8.32 -5.48 -10.36
N LEU A 9 7.66 -5.52 -11.51
CA LEU A 9 6.23 -5.80 -11.60
C LEU A 9 5.91 -7.20 -11.08
N THR A 10 6.72 -8.21 -11.41
CA THR A 10 6.52 -9.58 -10.92
C THR A 10 6.63 -9.65 -9.40
N MET A 11 7.63 -8.96 -8.81
CA MET A 11 7.79 -8.85 -7.36
C MET A 11 6.62 -8.11 -6.70
N LEU A 12 6.15 -7.02 -7.30
CA LEU A 12 4.99 -6.26 -6.81
C LEU A 12 3.71 -7.11 -6.83
N THR A 13 3.48 -7.88 -7.89
CA THR A 13 2.33 -8.80 -7.97
C THR A 13 2.42 -9.89 -6.91
N ALA A 14 3.60 -10.49 -6.72
CA ALA A 14 3.83 -11.49 -5.67
C ALA A 14 3.59 -10.90 -4.27
N ALA A 15 4.13 -9.72 -3.99
CA ALA A 15 3.91 -8.98 -2.75
C ALA A 15 2.41 -8.70 -2.54
N GLY A 16 1.71 -8.24 -3.59
CA GLY A 16 0.27 -8.01 -3.60
C GLY A 16 -0.54 -9.25 -3.20
N GLY A 17 -0.20 -10.40 -3.79
CA GLY A 17 -0.82 -11.68 -3.44
C GLY A 17 -0.60 -12.07 -1.97
N LEU A 18 0.62 -11.89 -1.45
CA LEU A 18 0.94 -12.16 -0.06
C LEU A 18 0.20 -11.23 0.91
N THR A 19 0.12 -9.93 0.60
CA THR A 19 -0.65 -8.96 1.39
C THR A 19 -2.14 -9.24 1.37
N LEU A 20 -2.69 -9.65 0.23
CA LEU A 20 -4.10 -10.01 0.13
C LEU A 20 -4.39 -11.26 0.96
N TRP A 21 -3.48 -12.24 0.95
CA TRP A 21 -3.58 -13.41 1.81
C TRP A 21 -3.55 -13.03 3.30
N ARG A 22 -2.66 -12.11 3.70
CA ARG A 22 -2.59 -11.58 5.07
C ARG A 22 -3.87 -10.82 5.45
N LEU A 23 -4.42 -10.01 4.55
CA LEU A 23 -5.68 -9.28 4.77
C LEU A 23 -6.85 -10.23 5.09
N LEU A 24 -6.93 -11.37 4.40
CA LEU A 24 -7.99 -12.36 4.58
C LEU A 24 -7.82 -13.21 5.85
N ARG A 25 -6.58 -13.64 6.15
CA ARG A 25 -6.29 -14.51 7.31
C ARG A 25 -5.93 -13.77 8.60
N GLY A 26 -5.72 -12.46 8.55
CA GLY A 26 -5.25 -11.65 9.68
C GLY A 26 -6.12 -11.86 10.94
N PRO A 27 -5.53 -12.24 12.08
CA PRO A 27 -6.25 -12.56 13.31
C PRO A 27 -6.76 -11.32 14.05
N THR A 28 -6.09 -10.18 13.90
CA THR A 28 -6.47 -8.91 14.56
C THR A 28 -6.99 -7.90 13.55
N THR A 29 -7.90 -7.03 13.99
CA THR A 29 -8.43 -5.94 13.15
C THR A 29 -7.32 -4.97 12.73
N LEU A 30 -6.35 -4.74 13.62
CA LEU A 30 -5.18 -3.89 13.35
C LEU A 30 -4.29 -4.48 12.24
N ASP A 31 -4.07 -5.81 12.23
CA ASP A 31 -3.29 -6.48 11.18
C ASP A 31 -3.96 -6.36 9.80
N ARG A 32 -5.30 -6.43 9.76
CA ARG A 32 -6.07 -6.22 8.53
C ARG A 32 -5.97 -4.78 8.02
N ILE A 33 -6.04 -3.80 8.92
CA ILE A 33 -5.89 -2.38 8.59
C ILE A 33 -4.48 -2.12 8.04
N ALA A 34 -3.45 -2.65 8.68
CA ALA A 34 -2.07 -2.56 8.20
C ALA A 34 -1.91 -3.25 6.83
N ALA A 35 -2.50 -4.43 6.62
CA ALA A 35 -2.44 -5.11 5.33
C ALA A 35 -3.10 -4.29 4.20
N LEU A 36 -4.20 -3.59 4.51
CA LEU A 36 -4.89 -2.72 3.56
C LEU A 36 -4.05 -1.49 3.20
N ASP A 37 -3.35 -0.90 4.17
CA ASP A 37 -2.39 0.19 3.95
C ASP A 37 -1.24 -0.25 3.02
N VAL A 38 -0.68 -1.44 3.26
CA VAL A 38 0.38 -1.99 2.39
C VAL A 38 -0.12 -2.23 0.97
N ILE A 39 -1.37 -2.66 0.77
CA ILE A 39 -1.96 -2.79 -0.57
C ILE A 39 -1.97 -1.44 -1.30
N VAL A 40 -2.35 -0.35 -0.62
CA VAL A 40 -2.33 0.98 -1.23
C VAL A 40 -0.90 1.38 -1.62
N VAL A 41 0.09 1.12 -0.76
CA VAL A 41 1.50 1.37 -1.08
C VAL A 41 1.96 0.58 -2.30
N LEU A 42 1.57 -0.69 -2.42
CA LEU A 42 1.90 -1.54 -3.58
C LEU A 42 1.28 -1.00 -4.88
N ILE A 43 0.05 -0.49 -4.82
CA ILE A 43 -0.62 0.15 -5.97
C ILE A 43 0.14 1.42 -6.39
N VAL A 44 0.52 2.26 -5.44
CA VAL A 44 1.29 3.48 -5.71
C VAL A 44 2.65 3.13 -6.33
N ALA A 45 3.34 2.10 -5.83
CA ALA A 45 4.60 1.63 -6.37
C ALA A 45 4.45 1.10 -7.81
N ALA A 46 3.42 0.31 -8.09
CA ALA A 46 3.13 -0.19 -9.44
C ALA A 46 2.82 0.96 -10.42
N ALA A 47 2.06 1.96 -9.98
CA ALA A 47 1.79 3.16 -10.78
C ALA A 47 3.05 4.02 -11.00
N GLY A 48 3.98 4.05 -10.05
CA GLY A 48 5.29 4.67 -10.22
C GLY A 48 6.15 3.95 -11.29
N VAL A 49 6.11 2.62 -11.32
CA VAL A 49 6.75 1.84 -12.40
C VAL A 49 6.10 2.13 -13.75
N TYR A 50 4.78 2.28 -13.80
CA TYR A 50 4.07 2.68 -15.01
C TYR A 50 4.54 4.07 -15.50
N ALA A 51 4.62 5.07 -14.63
CA ALA A 51 5.15 6.39 -14.97
C ALA A 51 6.58 6.31 -15.52
N ALA A 52 7.42 5.45 -14.93
CA ALA A 52 8.79 5.24 -15.38
C ALA A 52 8.88 4.55 -16.77
N ILE A 53 7.98 3.61 -17.08
CA ILE A 53 7.94 2.94 -18.39
C ILE A 53 7.57 3.93 -19.50
N TYR A 54 6.60 4.81 -19.25
CA TYR A 54 6.09 5.76 -20.24
C TYR A 54 6.92 7.04 -20.30
N SER A 55 7.89 7.20 -19.39
CA SER A 55 8.68 8.43 -19.22
C SER A 55 7.81 9.67 -19.02
N ASP A 56 6.63 9.49 -18.43
CA ASP A 56 5.65 10.53 -18.17
C ASP A 56 5.41 10.65 -16.66
N GLY A 57 5.86 11.79 -16.12
CA GLY A 57 5.82 12.11 -14.70
C GLY A 57 4.56 12.89 -14.26
N SER A 58 3.59 13.15 -15.15
CA SER A 58 2.41 13.96 -14.81
C SER A 58 1.60 13.41 -13.63
N ASN A 59 1.69 12.11 -13.36
CA ASN A 59 0.95 11.44 -12.28
C ASN A 59 1.71 11.43 -10.94
N ILE A 60 2.99 11.84 -10.91
CA ILE A 60 3.81 11.82 -9.68
C ILE A 60 3.19 12.62 -8.53
N PRO A 61 2.65 13.84 -8.74
CA PRO A 61 1.98 14.57 -7.66
C PRO A 61 0.74 13.84 -7.12
N LEU A 62 -0.02 13.16 -7.98
CA LEU A 62 -1.17 12.35 -7.59
C LEU A 62 -0.72 11.15 -6.73
N LEU A 63 0.34 10.46 -7.14
CA LEU A 63 0.91 9.34 -6.38
C LEU A 63 1.38 9.79 -4.99
N ALA A 64 2.01 10.96 -4.89
CA ALA A 64 2.42 11.54 -3.62
C ALA A 64 1.20 11.86 -2.73
N ALA A 65 0.14 12.45 -3.28
CA ALA A 65 -1.08 12.73 -2.54
C ALA A 65 -1.73 11.45 -2.00
N VAL A 66 -1.83 10.39 -2.82
CA VAL A 66 -2.38 9.09 -2.39
C VAL A 66 -1.53 8.46 -1.29
N ALA A 67 -0.19 8.51 -1.40
CA ALA A 67 0.70 7.99 -0.37
C ALA A 67 0.52 8.71 0.98
N LEU A 68 0.36 10.04 0.95
CA LEU A 68 0.09 10.82 2.16
C LEU A 68 -1.27 10.48 2.77
N ILE A 69 -2.30 10.31 1.94
CA ILE A 69 -3.64 9.92 2.42
C ILE A 69 -3.61 8.53 3.08
N ALA A 70 -2.91 7.57 2.47
CA ALA A 70 -2.73 6.23 3.04
C ALA A 70 -2.08 6.28 4.43
N LEU A 71 -0.96 7.02 4.54
CA LEU A 71 -0.24 7.24 5.80
C LEU A 71 -1.14 7.85 6.89
N VAL A 72 -1.92 8.88 6.53
CA VAL A 72 -2.84 9.55 7.46
C VAL A 72 -3.98 8.63 7.88
N GLY A 73 -4.51 7.82 6.96
CA GLY A 73 -5.54 6.83 7.23
C GLY A 73 -5.07 5.78 8.23
N SER A 74 -3.88 5.22 8.00
CA SER A 74 -3.23 4.23 8.88
C SER A 74 -3.00 4.78 10.29
N ALA A 75 -2.44 5.99 10.42
CA ALA A 75 -2.21 6.65 11.70
C ALA A 75 -3.52 6.94 12.47
N THR A 76 -4.59 7.27 11.75
CA THR A 76 -5.92 7.53 12.35
C THR A 76 -6.55 6.24 12.86
N ALA A 77 -6.43 5.15 12.11
CA ALA A 77 -6.92 3.86 12.53
C ALA A 77 -6.16 3.32 13.76
N ALA A 78 -4.83 3.50 13.82
CA ALA A 78 -4.03 3.15 15.00
C ALA A 78 -4.49 3.91 16.26
N ARG A 79 -4.66 5.23 16.16
CA ARG A 79 -5.19 6.06 17.26
C ARG A 79 -6.60 5.67 17.69
N LEU A 80 -7.43 5.25 16.74
CA LEU A 80 -8.77 4.80 17.04
C LEU A 80 -8.72 3.52 17.90
N VAL A 81 -7.93 2.52 17.50
CA VAL A 81 -7.75 1.27 18.27
C VAL A 81 -7.24 1.54 19.69
N GLU A 82 -6.25 2.43 19.85
CA GLU A 82 -5.73 2.84 21.15
C GLU A 82 -6.82 3.44 22.07
N ARG A 83 -7.74 4.24 21.51
CA ARG A 83 -8.88 4.79 22.28
C ARG A 83 -9.84 3.72 22.77
N TRP A 84 -10.05 2.65 22.01
CA TRP A 84 -10.95 1.56 22.41
C TRP A 84 -10.38 0.73 23.55
N GLU A 85 -9.06 0.54 23.59
CA GLU A 85 -8.39 -0.15 24.71
C GLU A 85 -8.47 0.64 26.02
N ARG A 86 -8.49 1.98 25.97
CA ARG A 86 -8.57 2.83 27.18
C ARG A 86 -9.91 2.78 27.92
N HIS A 87 -10.95 2.24 27.28
CA HIS A 87 -12.30 2.10 27.85
C HIS A 87 -12.65 0.69 28.30
N ARG A 88 -11.69 -0.25 28.19
CA ARG A 88 -11.83 -1.63 28.66
C ARG A 88 -10.94 -1.87 29.88
#